data_AF-A0A7J7UMU1-F1
#
_entry.id   AF-A0A7J7UMU1-F1
#
_cell.length_a   1.000
_cell.length_b   1.000
_cell.length_c   1.000
_cell.angle_alpha   90.00
_cell.angle_beta   90.00
_cell.angle_gamma   90.00
#
_symmetry.space_group_name_H-M   'P 1'
#
loop_
_entity.id
_entity.type
_entity.pdbx_description
1 polymer ?
#
loop_
_entity_poly.entity_id
_entity_poly.type
_entity_poly.pdbx_seq_one_letter_code
_entity_poly.pdbx_strand_id
1 'polypeptide(L)'
;MSSQRGNVARSRPQRHQNTFSFKNDKFDKTVQTKKINTKLHDGVCQRCKEVLEWRVKYSKYKPLSKPKKCVKCLQKTVKDSYHIICRPCACELEVCAKCGKKEDIVTPFNKETENTENIENNPHSNCRRSCRRNKEESDDLDFNIDLDDSEEDDNQID
;
A
#
# COMPACT_ATOMS: atom_id res chain seq x y z
N MET A 1 9.37 34.57 -36.76
CA MET A 1 9.13 33.19 -36.27
C MET A 1 7.64 32.92 -36.26
N SER A 2 7.17 31.71 -36.54
CA SER A 2 5.72 31.41 -36.53
C SER A 2 5.16 31.36 -35.11
N SER A 3 4.11 32.15 -34.85
CA SER A 3 3.36 32.21 -33.59
C SER A 3 2.08 31.38 -33.62
N GLN A 4 1.83 30.62 -34.69
CA GLN A 4 0.61 29.85 -34.85
C GLN A 4 0.57 28.65 -33.90
N ARG A 5 -0.36 28.68 -32.93
CA ARG A 5 -0.67 27.52 -32.08
C ARG A 5 -1.05 26.35 -32.99
N GLY A 6 -0.25 25.27 -32.92
CA GLY A 6 -0.31 24.16 -33.87
C GLY A 6 -1.71 23.55 -33.98
N ASN A 7 -2.06 23.11 -35.19
CA ASN A 7 -3.40 22.69 -35.61
C ASN A 7 -4.06 21.68 -34.63
N VAL A 8 -4.88 22.20 -33.70
CA VAL A 8 -5.37 21.44 -32.52
C VAL A 8 -6.41 20.38 -32.93
N ALA A 9 -7.12 20.60 -34.03
CA ALA A 9 -8.04 19.64 -34.62
C ALA A 9 -7.33 18.77 -35.67
N ARG A 10 -7.11 17.48 -35.36
CA ARG A 10 -6.65 16.52 -36.37
C ARG A 10 -7.84 16.11 -37.24
N SER A 11 -7.70 16.22 -38.56
CA SER A 11 -8.74 15.82 -39.52
C SER A 11 -8.90 14.30 -39.68
N ARG A 12 -7.89 13.50 -39.27
CA ARG A 12 -7.91 12.04 -39.37
C ARG A 12 -7.58 11.39 -38.01
N PRO A 13 -8.21 10.25 -37.67
CA PRO A 13 -7.87 9.49 -36.46
C PRO A 13 -6.43 8.95 -36.53
N GLN A 14 -5.89 8.55 -35.37
CA GLN A 14 -4.58 7.89 -35.29
C GLN A 14 -4.58 6.62 -36.17
N ARG A 15 -3.59 6.49 -37.06
CA ARG A 15 -3.48 5.35 -38.00
C ARG A 15 -3.43 3.99 -37.30
N HIS A 16 -2.77 3.93 -36.15
CA HIS A 16 -2.67 2.74 -35.32
C HIS A 16 -3.41 3.00 -34.01
N GLN A 17 -4.55 2.34 -33.84
CA GLN A 17 -5.37 2.37 -32.62
C GLN A 17 -5.12 1.08 -31.82
N ASN A 18 -5.23 1.15 -30.49
CA ASN A 18 -5.15 -0.04 -29.66
C ASN A 18 -6.43 -0.87 -29.84
N THR A 19 -6.30 -2.09 -30.36
CA THR A 19 -7.42 -3.04 -30.53
C THR A 19 -7.92 -3.62 -29.20
N PHE A 20 -7.06 -3.67 -28.18
CA PHE A 20 -7.38 -4.18 -26.85
C PHE A 20 -6.94 -3.19 -25.77
N SER A 21 -7.71 -3.10 -24.70
CA SER A 21 -7.31 -2.38 -23.49
C SER A 21 -6.18 -3.11 -22.76
N PHE A 22 -5.26 -2.35 -22.16
CA PHE A 22 -4.23 -2.92 -21.28
C PHE A 22 -4.89 -3.62 -20.08
N LYS A 23 -4.37 -4.81 -19.74
CA LYS A 23 -4.79 -5.63 -18.59
C LYS A 23 -3.56 -6.03 -17.80
N ASN A 24 -3.50 -5.64 -16.52
CA ASN A 24 -2.39 -5.92 -15.62
C ASN A 24 -2.13 -7.43 -15.49
N ASP A 25 -3.18 -8.22 -15.25
CA ASP A 25 -3.10 -9.66 -14.98
C ASP A 25 -2.79 -10.55 -16.20
N LYS A 26 -2.59 -9.97 -17.40
CA LYS A 26 -2.33 -10.75 -18.63
C LYS A 26 -0.99 -11.47 -18.55
N PHE A 27 0.03 -10.82 -17.96
CA PHE A 27 1.40 -11.33 -17.88
C PHE A 27 1.90 -11.36 -16.42
N ASP A 28 1.72 -10.27 -15.65
CA ASP A 28 2.26 -10.14 -14.30
C ASP A 28 1.34 -10.72 -13.21
N LYS A 29 1.19 -12.05 -13.18
CA LYS A 29 0.31 -12.76 -12.23
C LYS A 29 0.85 -12.90 -10.79
N THR A 30 1.84 -12.08 -10.41
CA THR A 30 2.52 -12.17 -9.11
C THR A 30 1.55 -11.96 -7.94
N VAL A 31 1.87 -12.54 -6.78
CA VAL A 31 1.11 -12.32 -5.53
C VAL A 31 1.05 -10.83 -5.17
N GLN A 32 2.09 -10.05 -5.50
CA GLN A 32 2.13 -8.60 -5.29
C GLN A 32 1.14 -7.88 -6.21
N THR A 33 1.10 -8.22 -7.50
CA THR A 33 0.16 -7.62 -8.47
C THR A 33 -1.29 -7.86 -8.03
N LYS A 34 -1.63 -9.08 -7.61
CA LYS A 34 -2.95 -9.42 -7.09
C LYS A 34 -3.31 -8.56 -5.87
N LYS A 35 -2.41 -8.47 -4.88
CA LYS A 35 -2.58 -7.62 -3.68
C LYS A 35 -2.72 -6.13 -4.00
N ILE A 36 -2.12 -5.65 -5.10
CA ILE A 36 -2.27 -4.26 -5.56
C ILE A 36 -3.62 -4.05 -6.26
N ASN A 37 -4.09 -5.02 -7.05
CA ASN A 37 -5.37 -4.95 -7.75
C ASN A 37 -6.59 -5.05 -6.81
N THR A 38 -6.49 -5.81 -5.71
CA THR A 38 -7.54 -5.88 -4.67
C THR A 38 -7.49 -4.75 -3.65
N LYS A 39 -6.53 -3.82 -3.75
CA LYS A 39 -6.32 -2.79 -2.72
C LYS A 39 -7.35 -1.67 -2.82
N LEU A 40 -8.21 -1.57 -1.81
CA LEU A 40 -9.12 -0.44 -1.66
C LEU A 40 -8.34 0.87 -1.36
N HIS A 41 -8.89 1.99 -1.82
CA HIS A 41 -8.33 3.33 -1.66
C HIS A 41 -9.30 4.21 -0.87
N ASP A 42 -9.26 4.04 0.45
CA ASP A 42 -10.12 4.75 1.42
C ASP A 42 -9.58 6.13 1.79
N GLY A 43 -10.44 7.02 2.27
CA GLY A 43 -9.99 8.30 2.83
C GLY A 43 -9.37 9.27 1.81
N VAL A 44 -9.68 9.09 0.52
CA VAL A 44 -9.21 9.97 -0.57
C VAL A 44 -10.38 10.59 -1.34
N CYS A 45 -10.19 11.83 -1.80
CA CYS A 45 -11.16 12.49 -2.67
C CYS A 45 -11.23 11.82 -4.05
N GLN A 46 -12.36 11.99 -4.77
CA GLN A 46 -12.62 11.39 -6.08
C GLN A 46 -11.43 11.50 -7.03
N ARG A 47 -10.88 12.71 -7.17
CA ARG A 47 -9.76 12.98 -8.08
C ARG A 47 -8.48 12.24 -7.69
N CYS A 48 -8.27 11.99 -6.40
CA CYS A 48 -7.13 11.20 -5.93
C CYS A 48 -7.35 9.69 -6.11
N LYS A 49 -8.59 9.21 -5.94
CA LYS A 49 -9.00 7.83 -6.19
C LYS A 49 -8.72 7.41 -7.64
N GLU A 50 -9.23 8.17 -8.61
CA GLU A 50 -8.98 7.98 -10.06
C GLU A 50 -7.48 7.86 -10.40
N VAL A 51 -6.65 8.73 -9.81
CA VAL A 51 -5.19 8.76 -10.07
C VAL A 51 -4.49 7.53 -9.49
N LEU A 52 -5.00 6.95 -8.40
CA LEU A 52 -4.46 5.73 -7.81
C LEU A 52 -4.96 4.49 -8.57
N GLU A 53 -6.26 4.41 -8.87
CA GLU A 53 -6.86 3.35 -9.68
C GLU A 53 -6.21 3.26 -11.08
N TRP A 54 -5.92 4.41 -11.71
CA TRP A 54 -5.17 4.44 -12.97
C TRP A 54 -3.74 3.88 -12.80
N ARG A 55 -3.06 4.16 -11.69
CA ARG A 55 -1.74 3.58 -11.42
C ARG A 55 -1.79 2.08 -11.20
N VAL A 56 -2.84 1.57 -10.54
CA VAL A 56 -3.10 0.13 -10.39
C VAL A 56 -3.36 -0.51 -11.76
N LYS A 57 -4.33 0.03 -12.51
CA LYS A 57 -4.75 -0.46 -13.84
C LYS A 57 -3.61 -0.58 -14.85
N TYR A 58 -2.65 0.35 -14.82
CA TYR A 58 -1.51 0.40 -15.75
C TYR A 58 -0.18 -0.09 -15.14
N SER A 59 -0.21 -0.83 -14.02
CA SER A 59 0.99 -1.41 -13.39
C SER A 59 2.05 -0.38 -12.96
N LYS A 60 1.64 0.87 -12.71
CA LYS A 60 2.50 2.00 -12.28
C LYS A 60 2.43 2.31 -10.78
N TYR A 61 1.70 1.49 -10.02
CA TYR A 61 1.58 1.62 -8.56
C TYR A 61 2.82 1.04 -7.87
N LYS A 62 3.50 1.85 -7.05
CA LYS A 62 4.67 1.42 -6.28
C LYS A 62 4.29 1.23 -4.80
N PRO A 63 4.34 0.00 -4.24
CA PRO A 63 4.17 -0.20 -2.80
C PRO A 63 5.30 0.47 -2.01
N LEU A 64 5.03 0.86 -0.75
CA LEU A 64 6.06 1.33 0.18
C LEU A 64 6.73 0.12 0.84
N SER A 65 8.06 0.10 0.86
CA SER A 65 8.84 -0.88 1.63
C SER A 65 9.03 -0.47 3.09
N LYS A 66 8.98 0.83 3.40
CA LYS A 66 9.10 1.40 4.74
C LYS A 66 8.03 2.49 4.94
N PRO A 67 7.44 2.64 6.13
CA PRO A 67 6.40 3.63 6.37
C PRO A 67 6.95 5.06 6.27
N LYS A 68 6.16 5.96 5.69
CA LYS A 68 6.54 7.36 5.45
C LYS A 68 6.14 8.25 6.64
N LYS A 69 6.86 9.37 6.81
CA LYS A 69 6.46 10.44 7.75
C LYS A 69 5.13 11.07 7.34
N CYS A 70 4.23 11.23 8.30
CA CYS A 70 2.97 11.95 8.16
C CYS A 70 3.19 13.47 8.21
N VAL A 71 2.45 14.26 7.43
CA VAL A 71 2.50 15.73 7.46
C VAL A 71 1.85 16.33 8.71
N LYS A 72 0.92 15.62 9.37
CA LYS A 72 0.18 16.12 10.54
C LYS A 72 0.85 15.76 11.87
N CYS A 73 1.01 14.47 12.17
CA CYS A 73 1.64 14.02 13.42
C CYS A 73 3.17 13.89 13.35
N LEU A 74 3.80 14.12 12.18
CA LEU A 74 5.25 14.04 11.93
C LEU A 74 5.92 12.65 12.16
N GLN A 75 5.20 11.69 12.74
CA GLN A 75 5.62 10.31 12.96
C GLN A 75 5.64 9.50 11.65
N LYS A 76 6.41 8.40 11.63
CA LYS A 76 6.50 7.44 10.49
C LYS A 76 5.31 6.46 10.47
N THR A 77 4.09 6.98 10.39
CA THR A 77 2.84 6.19 10.51
C THR A 77 2.11 5.95 9.18
N VAL A 78 2.58 6.52 8.08
CA VAL A 78 1.94 6.36 6.76
C VAL A 78 2.33 5.03 6.13
N LYS A 79 1.45 4.03 6.22
CA LYS A 79 1.61 2.70 5.62
C LYS A 79 1.23 2.65 4.12
N ASP A 80 0.31 3.51 3.68
CA ASP A 80 -0.23 3.48 2.32
C ASP A 80 0.59 4.31 1.31
N SER A 81 0.89 3.74 0.14
CA SER A 81 1.65 4.43 -0.92
C SER A 81 0.94 5.68 -1.41
N TYR A 82 1.75 6.68 -1.79
CA TYR A 82 1.30 8.00 -2.27
C TYR A 82 0.48 8.83 -1.26
N HIS A 83 0.26 8.34 -0.05
CA HIS A 83 -0.36 9.12 1.01
C HIS A 83 0.67 10.06 1.65
N ILE A 84 0.17 11.17 2.20
CA ILE A 84 0.96 12.19 2.91
C ILE A 84 0.51 12.36 4.36
N ILE A 85 -0.71 11.94 4.68
CA ILE A 85 -1.33 12.02 6.00
C ILE A 85 -1.63 10.59 6.46
N CYS A 86 -1.49 10.34 7.76
CA CYS A 86 -1.76 9.04 8.38
C CYS A 86 -3.27 8.77 8.45
N ARG A 87 -3.70 7.49 8.51
CA ARG A 87 -5.15 7.16 8.61
C ARG A 87 -5.85 7.90 9.77
N PRO A 88 -5.41 7.80 11.06
CA PRO A 88 -6.10 8.50 12.15
C PRO A 88 -6.09 10.02 11.96
N CYS A 89 -4.95 10.59 11.52
CA CYS A 89 -4.82 12.00 11.17
C CYS A 89 -5.80 12.49 10.09
N ALA A 90 -6.21 11.60 9.17
CA ALA A 90 -7.15 11.89 8.10
C ALA A 90 -8.61 11.70 8.56
N CYS A 91 -8.87 10.75 9.46
CA CYS A 91 -10.15 10.58 10.15
C CYS A 91 -10.47 11.81 11.02
N GLU A 92 -9.55 12.22 11.89
CA GLU A 92 -9.73 13.32 12.87
C GLU A 92 -9.96 14.69 12.21
N LEU A 93 -9.36 14.92 11.04
CA LEU A 93 -9.39 16.22 10.35
C LEU A 93 -10.30 16.23 9.11
N GLU A 94 -10.91 15.09 8.77
CA GLU A 94 -11.77 14.87 7.60
C GLU A 94 -11.15 15.43 6.29
N VAL A 95 -9.89 15.04 6.04
CA VAL A 95 -9.12 15.46 4.86
C VAL A 95 -8.66 14.27 4.02
N CYS A 96 -8.61 14.47 2.71
CA CYS A 96 -8.05 13.48 1.79
C CYS A 96 -6.60 13.13 2.15
N ALA A 97 -6.34 11.86 2.48
CA ALA A 97 -5.04 11.41 2.98
C ALA A 97 -3.88 11.53 1.97
N LYS A 98 -4.19 11.76 0.69
CA LYS A 98 -3.23 11.94 -0.42
C LYS A 98 -2.94 13.40 -0.80
N CYS A 99 -3.88 14.33 -0.65
CA CYS A 99 -3.67 15.75 -1.02
C CYS A 99 -3.86 16.75 0.13
N GLY A 100 -4.39 16.31 1.28
CA GLY A 100 -4.58 17.16 2.47
C GLY A 100 -5.69 18.21 2.36
N LYS A 101 -6.47 18.18 1.27
CA LYS A 101 -7.62 19.07 1.07
C LYS A 101 -8.88 18.52 1.74
N LYS A 102 -9.76 19.45 2.14
CA LYS A 102 -11.17 19.22 2.47
C LYS A 102 -11.97 19.23 1.16
N GLU A 103 -12.03 18.09 0.49
CA GLU A 103 -12.87 17.82 -0.69
C GLU A 103 -13.55 16.47 -0.44
N ASP A 104 -14.76 16.28 -0.98
CA ASP A 104 -15.62 15.13 -0.70
C ASP A 104 -14.87 13.79 -0.76
N ILE A 105 -14.85 13.09 0.38
CA ILE A 105 -14.17 11.81 0.56
C ILE A 105 -15.13 10.72 0.11
N VAL A 106 -14.86 10.15 -1.07
CA VAL A 106 -15.79 9.24 -1.79
C VAL A 106 -15.97 7.88 -1.11
N THR A 107 -14.92 7.41 -0.44
CA THR A 107 -15.01 6.25 0.44
C THR A 107 -14.64 6.73 1.85
N PRO A 108 -15.61 7.01 2.74
CA PRO A 108 -15.31 7.25 4.15
C PRO A 108 -14.60 6.03 4.73
N PHE A 109 -13.78 6.22 5.77
CA PHE A 109 -13.09 5.11 6.40
C PHE A 109 -14.10 4.12 6.98
N ASN A 110 -14.17 2.91 6.40
CA ASN A 110 -14.90 1.81 7.01
C ASN A 110 -14.37 1.58 8.43
N LYS A 111 -15.24 1.75 9.42
CA LYS A 111 -14.93 1.48 10.84
C LYS A 111 -14.98 -0.02 11.17
N GLU A 112 -15.38 -0.85 10.21
CA GLU A 112 -15.65 -2.27 10.38
C GLU A 112 -14.82 -3.10 9.38
N THR A 113 -13.58 -3.42 9.77
CA THR A 113 -12.90 -4.67 9.39
C THR A 113 -11.93 -5.06 10.51
N GLU A 114 -12.48 -5.44 11.66
CA GLU A 114 -11.85 -6.44 12.52
C GLU A 114 -12.51 -7.81 12.22
N ASN A 115 -11.77 -8.90 12.45
CA ASN A 115 -12.21 -10.30 12.40
C ASN A 115 -12.29 -11.02 11.04
N THR A 116 -11.10 -11.34 10.52
CA THR A 116 -10.64 -12.73 10.30
C THR A 116 -9.11 -12.71 10.57
N GLU A 117 -8.47 -13.32 11.57
CA GLU A 117 -8.79 -14.26 12.67
C GLU A 117 -7.65 -14.13 13.72
N ASN A 118 -7.69 -14.54 15.00
CA ASN A 118 -8.73 -14.98 15.96
C ASN A 118 -8.12 -15.02 17.39
N ILE A 119 -8.92 -14.75 18.45
CA ILE A 119 -8.77 -15.25 19.86
C ILE A 119 -7.52 -14.73 20.65
N GLU A 120 -7.57 -14.13 21.86
CA GLU A 120 -8.45 -14.30 23.03
C GLU A 120 -9.12 -13.02 23.59
N ASN A 121 -10.18 -13.25 24.40
CA ASN A 121 -11.01 -12.32 25.19
C ASN A 121 -10.25 -11.85 26.48
N ASN A 122 -10.68 -10.91 27.33
CA ASN A 122 -11.92 -10.14 27.55
C ASN A 122 -11.55 -8.81 28.32
N PRO A 123 -12.47 -7.87 28.64
CA PRO A 123 -12.09 -6.47 28.86
C PRO A 123 -11.96 -6.05 30.33
N HIS A 124 -11.15 -5.02 30.60
CA HIS A 124 -11.46 -4.11 31.70
C HIS A 124 -11.00 -2.67 31.44
N SER A 125 -11.95 -1.74 31.48
CA SER A 125 -11.67 -0.32 31.62
C SER A 125 -11.11 -0.04 33.01
N ASN A 126 -9.94 0.60 33.09
CA ASN A 126 -9.81 1.93 33.69
C ASN A 126 -8.39 2.48 33.68
N CYS A 127 -8.30 3.79 33.38
CA CYS A 127 -7.12 4.59 33.63
C CYS A 127 -6.79 4.64 35.14
N ARG A 128 -5.58 4.23 35.54
CA ARG A 128 -4.91 4.76 36.74
C ARG A 128 -3.41 5.01 36.51
N ARG A 129 -2.95 6.10 37.10
CA ARG A 129 -1.58 6.64 37.02
C ARG A 129 -0.59 5.76 37.80
N SER A 130 0.65 5.62 37.30
CA SER A 130 1.86 6.22 37.90
C SER A 130 3.16 5.42 37.70
N CYS A 131 4.29 6.15 37.81
CA CYS A 131 5.60 5.71 38.31
C CYS A 131 6.49 4.70 37.53
N ARG A 132 7.60 5.26 36.99
CA ARG A 132 9.01 4.82 37.13
C ARG A 132 9.32 3.35 37.49
N ARG A 133 10.16 2.72 36.67
CA ARG A 133 11.53 2.26 37.05
C ARG A 133 12.37 1.97 35.79
N ASN A 134 13.66 2.33 35.78
CA ASN A 134 14.63 1.71 34.87
C ASN A 134 14.97 0.30 35.36
N LYS A 135 15.22 -0.63 34.43
CA LYS A 135 16.30 -1.61 34.55
C LYS A 135 16.76 -2.03 33.14
N GLU A 136 18.08 -2.23 32.99
CA GLU A 136 18.77 -2.77 31.81
C GLU A 136 18.75 -4.32 31.85
N GLU A 137 19.66 -5.00 31.14
CA GLU A 137 19.84 -6.49 31.10
C GLU A 137 18.83 -7.21 30.19
N SER A 138 19.18 -8.23 29.40
CA SER A 138 20.21 -8.52 28.38
C SER A 138 19.83 -9.89 27.79
N ASP A 139 20.46 -10.31 26.68
CA ASP A 139 20.49 -11.69 26.17
C ASP A 139 19.13 -12.27 25.63
N ASP A 140 19.04 -13.22 24.70
CA ASP A 140 20.02 -14.10 24.05
C ASP A 140 19.83 -14.16 22.51
N LEU A 141 20.85 -14.67 21.80
CA LEU A 141 20.74 -15.16 20.42
C LEU A 141 20.67 -16.69 20.42
N ASP A 142 19.75 -17.29 19.67
CA ASP A 142 19.85 -18.69 19.26
C ASP A 142 19.47 -18.85 17.78
N PHE A 143 20.27 -19.62 17.05
CA PHE A 143 20.27 -19.68 15.59
C PHE A 143 20.60 -21.11 15.13
N ASN A 144 19.72 -22.06 15.46
CA ASN A 144 19.91 -23.45 15.07
C ASN A 144 19.66 -23.63 13.56
N ILE A 145 20.63 -24.25 12.91
CA ILE A 145 20.68 -24.50 11.47
C ILE A 145 20.85 -26.00 11.24
N ASP A 146 19.72 -26.69 11.05
CA ASP A 146 19.73 -28.13 10.81
C ASP A 146 19.98 -28.39 9.32
N LEU A 147 21.25 -28.68 9.02
CA LEU A 147 21.69 -29.37 7.81
C LEU A 147 21.48 -30.86 8.05
N ASP A 148 20.54 -31.46 7.30
CA ASP A 148 20.42 -32.91 7.18
C ASP A 148 21.03 -33.33 5.83
N ASP A 149 22.05 -34.19 5.91
CA ASP A 149 22.89 -34.61 4.80
C ASP A 149 22.77 -36.13 4.68
N SER A 150 22.36 -36.61 3.51
CA SER A 150 22.11 -38.03 3.25
C SER A 150 22.79 -38.41 1.96
N GLU A 151 23.95 -39.04 2.08
CA GLU A 151 24.68 -39.67 0.99
C GLU A 151 24.05 -41.03 0.58
N GLU A 152 24.70 -41.72 -0.36
CA GLU A 152 24.35 -42.97 -1.08
C GLU A 152 23.70 -42.78 -2.46
N ASP A 153 24.07 -43.52 -3.52
CA ASP A 153 25.36 -44.10 -3.92
C ASP A 153 25.26 -44.44 -5.44
N ASP A 154 26.39 -44.67 -6.10
CA ASP A 154 26.59 -45.42 -7.35
C ASP A 154 25.66 -45.18 -8.57
N ASN A 155 26.28 -44.93 -9.74
CA ASN A 155 26.45 -46.00 -10.73
C ASN A 155 27.43 -45.63 -11.86
N GLN A 156 28.28 -46.60 -12.18
CA GLN A 156 29.33 -46.57 -13.19
C GLN A 156 28.82 -47.11 -14.54
N ILE A 157 29.32 -46.58 -15.68
CA ILE A 157 29.41 -47.36 -16.92
C ILE A 157 30.54 -46.86 -17.83
N ASP A 158 31.08 -47.78 -18.64
CA ASP A 158 32.35 -47.69 -19.41
C ASP A 158 32.43 -46.63 -20.53
#